data_AF-A0A7S1L072-F1
#
_entry.id   AF-A0A7S1L072-F1
#
_cell.length_a   1.000
_cell.length_b   1.000
_cell.length_c   1.000
_cell.angle_alpha   90.00
_cell.angle_beta   90.00
_cell.angle_gamma   90.00
#
_symmetry.space_group_name_H-M   'P 1'
#
loop_
_entity.id
_entity.type
_entity.pdbx_description
1 polymer ?
#
loop_
_entity_poly.entity_id
_entity_poly.type
_entity_poly.pdbx_seq_one_letter_code
_entity_poly.pdbx_strand_id
1 'polypeptide(L)'
;MALKRKLEAVLPVAPEDEEERKRKKKEAAAAFFVQAKEKKDAEKRERAEAIARGEAVPEKEAPPPLSEPPALAPEVRAFTAAAGDPGVPLESLHALYQRIVSVRGEIATAADGISNREDATVQMRRKALLRVVVDRLRCVEDQTLPLAGMAADPAVAALKKGLTKSLLAFAGGYPDSFKITELPNSKGNATQYITLAGSGPKGTGADVANGTAGAEKLLGQIHTTLQACGGSSTVEALGRDQQVRERMKGVASRLSKFLAHYPEAFELAQTADGKDVFVNLKGAAPAGQGQFSLAAPQAGLNQGPALGDPKELLLEAVLSHLQERGGTATISELAQEPTVKQRQHGVAAKLSKFLAQYPTHFLVQAEGPQQILTCHLVAN
;
A
#
# COMPACT_ATOMS: atom_id res chain seq x y z
N MET A 1 1.98 -60.79 -22.42
CA MET A 1 1.73 -61.29 -21.04
C MET A 1 3.07 -61.48 -20.32
N ALA A 2 3.68 -60.41 -19.79
CA ALA A 2 4.81 -60.50 -18.86
C ALA A 2 5.08 -59.13 -18.21
N LEU A 3 4.35 -58.82 -17.13
CA LEU A 3 4.70 -57.72 -16.20
C LEU A 3 4.11 -58.08 -14.83
N LYS A 4 4.87 -58.86 -14.07
CA LYS A 4 4.61 -59.09 -12.64
C LYS A 4 5.86 -58.78 -11.84
N ARG A 5 5.66 -57.86 -10.90
CA ARG A 5 6.35 -57.72 -9.59
C ARG A 5 7.81 -57.27 -9.62
N LYS A 6 8.00 -55.95 -9.56
CA LYS A 6 8.96 -55.36 -8.62
C LYS A 6 8.16 -54.75 -7.46
N LEU A 7 7.99 -55.56 -6.41
CA LEU A 7 7.55 -55.10 -5.11
C LEU A 7 8.82 -54.53 -4.45
N GLU A 8 9.00 -53.22 -4.51
CA GLU A 8 10.05 -52.55 -3.74
C GLU A 8 9.68 -52.62 -2.26
N ALA A 9 10.55 -53.28 -1.49
CA ALA A 9 10.49 -53.30 -0.04
C ALA A 9 10.78 -51.89 0.48
N VAL A 10 9.75 -51.14 0.84
CA VAL A 10 9.87 -49.94 1.66
C VAL A 10 10.16 -50.42 3.08
N LEU A 11 11.44 -50.47 3.44
CA LEU A 11 11.88 -50.64 4.83
C LEU A 11 11.31 -49.46 5.65
N PRO A 12 10.70 -49.72 6.82
CA PRO A 12 10.30 -48.66 7.73
C PRO A 12 11.56 -47.97 8.27
N VAL A 13 11.74 -46.70 7.94
CA VAL A 13 12.76 -45.85 8.57
C VAL A 13 12.37 -45.71 10.04
N ALA A 14 13.22 -46.19 10.94
CA ALA A 14 12.96 -46.17 12.38
C ALA A 14 12.75 -44.73 12.89
N PRO A 15 11.77 -44.48 13.78
CA PRO A 15 11.43 -43.14 14.27
C PRO A 15 12.52 -42.46 15.11
N GLU A 16 13.54 -43.20 15.57
CA GLU A 16 14.62 -42.67 16.41
C GLU A 16 15.56 -41.68 15.65
N ASP A 17 15.70 -41.81 14.34
CA ASP A 17 16.60 -40.96 13.53
C ASP A 17 16.00 -39.55 13.28
N GLU A 18 14.67 -39.38 13.39
CA GLU A 18 14.04 -38.09 13.13
C GLU A 18 14.15 -37.12 14.33
N GLU A 19 14.05 -37.62 15.56
CA GLU A 19 14.24 -36.79 16.77
C GLU A 19 15.70 -36.35 16.94
N GLU A 20 16.66 -37.26 16.67
CA GLU A 20 18.08 -36.93 16.74
C GLU A 20 18.47 -35.88 15.69
N ARG A 21 17.93 -35.98 14.47
CA ARG A 21 18.08 -34.94 13.44
C ARG A 21 17.49 -33.59 13.86
N LYS A 22 16.30 -33.58 14.49
CA LYS A 22 15.68 -32.36 15.01
C LYS A 22 16.52 -31.73 16.14
N ARG A 23 17.09 -32.54 17.03
CA ARG A 23 17.96 -32.07 18.11
C ARG A 23 19.26 -31.48 17.58
N LYS A 24 19.97 -32.18 16.68
CA LYS A 24 21.19 -31.68 16.02
C LYS A 24 20.94 -30.36 15.27
N LYS A 25 19.79 -30.23 14.61
CA LYS A 25 19.40 -28.99 13.92
C LYS A 25 19.15 -27.81 14.86
N LYS A 26 18.52 -28.04 16.02
CA LYS A 26 18.30 -27.01 17.04
C LYS A 26 19.63 -26.56 17.67
N GLU A 27 20.52 -27.50 17.95
CA GLU A 27 21.83 -27.24 18.54
C GLU A 27 22.74 -26.46 17.59
N ALA A 28 22.78 -26.85 16.31
CA ALA A 28 23.49 -26.10 15.26
C ALA A 28 22.95 -24.67 15.08
N ALA A 29 21.62 -24.49 15.14
CA ALA A 29 21.03 -23.16 15.07
C ALA A 29 21.40 -22.30 16.29
N ALA A 30 21.38 -22.87 17.50
CA ALA A 30 21.78 -22.17 18.71
C ALA A 30 23.26 -21.75 18.68
N ALA A 31 24.16 -22.65 18.26
CA ALA A 31 25.58 -22.35 18.10
C ALA A 31 25.83 -21.20 17.10
N PHE A 32 25.09 -21.17 15.99
CA PHE A 32 25.18 -20.08 15.02
C PHE A 32 24.78 -18.71 15.61
N PHE A 33 23.71 -18.66 16.42
CA PHE A 33 23.30 -17.42 17.09
C PHE A 33 24.33 -16.93 18.13
N VAL A 34 24.96 -17.85 18.87
CA VAL A 34 26.01 -17.51 19.83
C VAL A 34 27.23 -16.94 19.11
N GLN A 35 27.73 -17.62 18.07
CA GLN A 35 28.86 -17.12 17.28
C GLN A 35 28.57 -15.78 16.60
N ALA A 36 27.37 -15.58 16.06
CA ALA A 36 26.97 -14.31 15.47
C ALA A 36 26.94 -13.17 16.50
N LYS A 37 26.51 -13.45 17.74
CA LYS A 37 26.50 -12.49 18.83
C LYS A 37 27.91 -12.14 19.29
N GLU A 38 28.76 -13.14 19.50
CA GLU A 38 30.16 -12.93 19.90
C GLU A 38 30.94 -12.14 18.85
N LYS A 39 30.75 -12.44 17.56
CA LYS A 39 31.37 -11.67 16.46
C LYS A 39 30.93 -10.20 16.48
N LYS A 40 29.63 -9.95 16.71
CA LYS A 40 29.09 -8.59 16.78
C LYS A 40 29.59 -7.82 18.01
N ASP A 41 29.72 -8.51 19.15
CA ASP A 41 30.25 -7.91 20.38
C ASP A 41 31.76 -7.63 20.25
N ALA A 42 32.52 -8.50 19.58
CA ALA A 42 33.93 -8.29 19.25
C ALA A 42 34.12 -7.09 18.30
N GLU A 43 33.36 -7.01 17.21
CA GLU A 43 33.39 -5.87 16.27
C GLU A 43 33.04 -4.55 16.97
N LYS A 44 32.09 -4.58 17.92
CA LYS A 44 31.72 -3.41 18.72
C LYS A 44 32.82 -2.99 19.69
N ARG A 45 33.53 -3.94 20.31
CA ARG A 45 34.68 -3.66 21.20
C ARG A 45 35.86 -3.10 20.40
N GLU A 46 36.21 -3.73 19.29
CA GLU A 46 37.28 -3.27 18.40
C GLU A 46 37.01 -1.85 17.89
N ARG A 47 35.75 -1.56 17.50
CA ARG A 47 35.35 -0.20 17.10
C ARG A 47 35.43 0.80 18.26
N ALA A 48 35.05 0.40 19.47
CA ALA A 48 35.17 1.27 20.65
C ALA A 48 36.63 1.55 21.01
N GLU A 49 37.51 0.54 20.89
CA GLU A 49 38.95 0.68 21.10
C GLU A 49 39.63 1.51 20.02
N ALA A 50 39.22 1.41 18.75
CA ALA A 50 39.70 2.27 17.67
C ALA A 50 39.32 3.74 17.91
N ILE A 51 38.08 4.00 18.35
CA ILE A 51 37.63 5.34 18.75
C ILE A 51 38.45 5.86 19.94
N ALA A 52 38.70 5.02 20.94
CA ALA A 52 39.50 5.40 22.10
C ALA A 52 40.97 5.69 21.75
N ARG A 53 41.51 5.05 20.70
CA ARG A 53 42.84 5.34 20.14
C ARG A 53 42.91 6.59 19.26
N GLY A 54 41.79 7.27 19.02
CA GLY A 54 41.74 8.45 18.15
C GLY A 54 41.86 8.10 16.66
N GLU A 55 41.71 6.83 16.29
CA GLU A 55 41.65 6.42 14.89
C GLU A 55 40.30 6.85 14.31
N ALA A 56 40.33 7.57 13.18
CA ALA A 56 39.13 7.89 12.44
C ALA A 56 38.52 6.57 11.95
N VAL A 57 37.38 6.18 12.54
CA VAL A 57 36.62 5.02 12.09
C VAL A 57 36.30 5.25 10.61
N PRO A 58 36.68 4.34 9.70
CA PRO A 58 36.31 4.46 8.29
C PRO A 58 34.80 4.64 8.23
N GLU A 59 34.36 5.78 7.71
CA GLU A 59 32.95 6.01 7.48
C GLU A 59 32.53 4.92 6.49
N LYS A 60 31.76 3.94 6.99
CA LYS A 60 31.35 2.79 6.21
C LYS A 60 30.57 3.35 5.03
N GLU A 61 31.17 3.37 3.85
CA GLU A 61 30.53 3.85 2.63
C GLU A 61 29.14 3.24 2.57
N ALA A 62 28.14 4.12 2.48
CA ALA A 62 26.75 3.69 2.37
C ALA A 62 26.69 2.75 1.18
N PRO A 63 26.20 1.50 1.37
CA PRO A 63 26.25 0.54 0.31
C PRO A 63 25.41 1.08 -0.87
N PRO A 64 25.82 0.83 -2.12
CA PRO A 64 25.20 1.44 -3.28
C PRO A 64 23.70 1.15 -3.30
N PRO A 65 22.85 2.07 -3.77
CA PRO A 65 21.40 1.85 -3.80
C PRO A 65 21.10 0.56 -4.58
N LEU A 66 20.24 -0.29 -4.00
CA LEU A 66 19.76 -1.49 -4.67
C LEU A 66 18.93 -1.07 -5.89
N SER A 67 19.32 -1.57 -7.08
CA SER A 67 18.52 -1.41 -8.29
C SER A 67 17.18 -2.12 -8.10
N GLU A 68 16.09 -1.36 -8.20
CA GLU A 68 14.75 -1.94 -8.14
C GLU A 68 14.45 -2.68 -9.46
N PRO A 69 13.82 -3.88 -9.43
CA PRO A 69 13.48 -4.59 -10.67
C PRO A 69 12.52 -3.75 -11.53
N PRO A 70 12.74 -3.64 -12.86
CA PRO A 70 11.83 -2.92 -13.74
C PRO A 70 10.46 -3.62 -13.84
N ALA A 71 9.44 -2.91 -14.32
CA ALA A 71 8.09 -3.46 -14.48
C ALA A 71 7.92 -4.09 -15.86
N LEU A 72 7.44 -5.33 -15.93
CA LEU A 72 7.17 -6.06 -17.17
C LEU A 72 5.78 -5.76 -17.74
N ALA A 73 4.79 -5.53 -16.88
CA ALA A 73 3.39 -5.38 -17.28
C ALA A 73 3.12 -4.26 -18.32
N PRO A 74 3.80 -3.09 -18.30
CA PRO A 74 3.64 -2.09 -19.35
C PRO A 74 4.07 -2.60 -20.73
N GLU A 75 5.18 -3.33 -20.80
CA GLU A 75 5.74 -3.85 -22.05
C GLU A 75 4.84 -4.96 -22.64
N VAL A 76 4.30 -5.83 -21.77
CA VAL A 76 3.34 -6.86 -22.17
C VAL A 76 2.05 -6.22 -22.70
N ARG A 77 1.53 -5.18 -22.03
CA ARG A 77 0.33 -4.47 -22.51
C ARG A 77 0.56 -3.78 -23.84
N ALA A 78 1.71 -3.13 -24.03
CA ALA A 78 2.08 -2.52 -25.31
C ALA A 78 2.12 -3.56 -26.44
N PHE A 79 2.72 -4.72 -26.18
CA PHE A 79 2.73 -5.83 -27.13
C PHE A 79 1.34 -6.37 -27.43
N THR A 80 0.53 -6.65 -26.40
CA THR A 80 -0.84 -7.18 -26.59
C THR A 80 -1.72 -6.21 -27.36
N ALA A 81 -1.63 -4.91 -27.07
CA ALA A 81 -2.36 -3.88 -27.81
C ALA A 81 -1.94 -3.83 -29.28
N ALA A 82 -0.63 -3.86 -29.55
CA ALA A 82 -0.11 -3.87 -30.90
C ALA A 82 -0.46 -5.15 -31.67
N ALA A 83 -0.44 -6.32 -31.01
CA ALA A 83 -0.77 -7.60 -31.61
C ALA A 83 -2.26 -7.74 -31.98
N GLY A 84 -3.13 -6.96 -31.32
CA GLY A 84 -4.55 -6.87 -31.67
C GLY A 84 -4.85 -5.97 -32.87
N ASP A 85 -3.87 -5.19 -33.35
CA ASP A 85 -4.03 -4.27 -34.47
C ASP A 85 -3.44 -4.88 -35.77
N PRO A 86 -4.27 -5.21 -36.78
CA PRO A 86 -3.80 -5.78 -38.04
C PRO A 86 -2.95 -4.80 -38.89
N GLY A 87 -2.98 -3.50 -38.57
CA GLY A 87 -2.16 -2.48 -39.24
C GLY A 87 -0.72 -2.42 -38.73
N VAL A 88 -0.39 -3.08 -37.61
CA VAL A 88 0.96 -3.07 -37.05
C VAL A 88 1.86 -4.04 -37.82
N PRO A 89 3.01 -3.58 -38.36
CA PRO A 89 3.93 -4.44 -39.09
C PRO A 89 4.61 -5.45 -38.15
N LEU A 90 4.91 -6.65 -38.69
CA LEU A 90 5.49 -7.76 -37.92
C LEU A 90 6.82 -7.40 -37.25
N GLU A 91 7.62 -6.53 -37.88
CA GLU A 91 8.89 -6.03 -37.35
C GLU A 91 8.69 -5.24 -36.04
N SER A 92 7.59 -4.49 -35.94
CA SER A 92 7.25 -3.75 -34.72
C SER A 92 6.85 -4.70 -33.59
N LEU A 93 6.06 -5.74 -33.91
CA LEU A 93 5.73 -6.80 -32.94
C LEU A 93 6.99 -7.53 -32.46
N HIS A 94 7.92 -7.82 -33.37
CA HIS A 94 9.20 -8.44 -33.01
C HIS A 94 10.01 -7.56 -32.07
N ALA A 95 10.11 -6.25 -32.34
CA ALA A 95 10.81 -5.31 -31.48
C ALA A 95 10.20 -5.22 -30.06
N LEU A 96 8.87 -5.18 -29.96
CA LEU A 96 8.16 -5.20 -28.68
C LEU A 96 8.38 -6.51 -27.92
N TYR A 97 8.37 -7.65 -28.61
CA TYR A 97 8.68 -8.93 -28.00
C TYR A 97 10.12 -9.02 -27.49
N GLN A 98 11.10 -8.55 -28.27
CA GLN A 98 12.49 -8.47 -27.82
C GLN A 98 12.64 -7.58 -26.58
N ARG A 99 11.87 -6.49 -26.51
CA ARG A 99 11.83 -5.63 -25.32
C ARG A 99 11.31 -6.38 -24.09
N ILE A 100 10.23 -7.15 -24.22
CA ILE A 100 9.71 -8.00 -23.14
C ILE A 100 10.79 -8.98 -22.65
N VAL A 101 11.49 -9.65 -23.57
CA VAL A 101 12.56 -10.61 -23.22
C VAL A 101 13.72 -9.91 -22.49
N SER A 102 14.15 -8.74 -22.96
CA SER A 102 15.18 -7.92 -22.29
C SER A 102 14.79 -7.56 -20.87
N VAL A 103 13.58 -7.01 -20.68
CA VAL A 103 13.08 -6.60 -19.36
C VAL A 103 12.94 -7.80 -18.42
N ARG A 104 12.55 -8.98 -18.91
CA ARG A 104 12.57 -10.21 -18.10
C ARG A 104 13.98 -10.58 -17.62
N GLY A 105 14.99 -10.44 -18.47
CA GLY A 105 16.39 -10.66 -18.11
C GLY A 105 16.88 -9.65 -17.07
N GLU A 106 16.52 -8.37 -17.22
CA GLU A 106 16.83 -7.31 -16.26
C GLU A 106 16.18 -7.57 -14.89
N ILE A 107 14.91 -8.00 -14.86
CA ILE A 107 14.20 -8.36 -13.62
C ILE A 107 14.89 -9.53 -12.91
N ALA A 108 15.25 -10.58 -13.66
CA ALA A 108 15.95 -11.74 -13.08
C ALA A 108 17.31 -11.35 -12.49
N THR A 109 18.08 -10.55 -13.21
CA THR A 109 19.39 -10.04 -12.77
C THR A 109 19.27 -9.19 -11.50
N ALA A 110 18.29 -8.28 -11.45
CA ALA A 110 18.03 -7.46 -10.27
C ALA A 110 17.57 -8.30 -9.07
N ALA A 111 16.68 -9.28 -9.31
CA ALA A 111 16.20 -10.20 -8.29
C ALA A 111 17.33 -11.03 -7.66
N ASP A 112 18.23 -11.56 -8.49
CA ASP A 112 19.42 -12.28 -8.04
C ASP A 112 20.36 -11.37 -7.25
N GLY A 113 20.60 -10.15 -7.72
CA GLY A 113 21.41 -9.15 -7.01
C GLY A 113 20.86 -8.83 -5.63
N ILE A 114 19.54 -8.64 -5.51
CA ILE A 114 18.86 -8.39 -4.22
C ILE A 114 18.94 -9.62 -3.30
N SER A 115 18.77 -10.82 -3.85
CA SER A 115 18.76 -12.07 -3.07
C SER A 115 20.14 -12.40 -2.49
N ASN A 116 21.20 -12.09 -3.23
CA ASN A 116 22.58 -12.39 -2.84
C ASN A 116 23.25 -11.29 -2.00
N ARG A 117 22.67 -10.08 -1.88
CA ARG A 117 23.25 -9.01 -1.06
C ARG A 117 23.06 -9.25 0.44
N GLU A 118 24.16 -9.38 1.17
CA GLU A 118 24.14 -9.62 2.63
C GLU A 118 23.55 -8.45 3.42
N ASP A 119 23.68 -7.23 2.92
CA ASP A 119 23.15 -6.00 3.51
C ASP A 119 21.67 -5.76 3.16
N ALA A 120 21.09 -6.53 2.23
CA ALA A 120 19.69 -6.40 1.85
C ALA A 120 18.77 -6.90 2.97
N THR A 121 18.08 -5.97 3.63
CA THR A 121 17.15 -6.30 4.71
C THR A 121 16.02 -7.22 4.25
N VAL A 122 15.47 -8.01 5.18
CA VAL A 122 14.32 -8.89 4.92
C VAL A 122 13.14 -8.12 4.32
N GLN A 123 12.92 -6.88 4.78
CA GLN A 123 11.84 -6.03 4.29
C GLN A 123 12.06 -5.60 2.84
N MET A 124 13.29 -5.30 2.43
CA MET A 124 13.61 -4.96 1.05
C MET A 124 13.42 -6.15 0.12
N ARG A 125 13.92 -7.34 0.51
CA ARG A 125 13.69 -8.58 -0.25
C ARG A 125 12.21 -8.91 -0.38
N ARG A 126 11.45 -8.72 0.71
CA ARG A 126 9.98 -8.86 0.73
C ARG A 126 9.29 -7.91 -0.23
N LYS A 127 9.67 -6.63 -0.22
CA LYS A 127 9.13 -5.61 -1.13
C LYS A 127 9.44 -5.95 -2.59
N ALA A 128 10.67 -6.39 -2.88
CA ALA A 128 11.07 -6.81 -4.23
C ALA A 128 10.25 -8.03 -4.70
N LEU A 129 10.14 -9.07 -3.86
CA LEU A 129 9.32 -10.25 -4.18
C LEU A 129 7.87 -9.86 -4.46
N LEU A 130 7.31 -9.02 -3.61
CA LEU A 130 5.93 -8.56 -3.72
C LEU A 130 5.69 -7.81 -5.05
N ARG A 131 6.63 -6.95 -5.45
CA ARG A 131 6.58 -6.23 -6.72
C ARG A 131 6.61 -7.18 -7.92
N VAL A 132 7.54 -8.13 -7.94
CA VAL A 132 7.66 -9.09 -9.04
C VAL A 132 6.39 -9.93 -9.14
N VAL A 133 5.84 -10.43 -8.03
CA VAL A 133 4.59 -11.21 -8.03
C VAL A 133 3.41 -10.40 -8.56
N VAL A 134 3.24 -9.15 -8.08
CA VAL A 134 2.17 -8.26 -8.54
C VAL A 134 2.32 -7.93 -10.03
N ASP A 135 3.54 -7.64 -10.49
CA ASP A 135 3.83 -7.35 -11.88
C ASP A 135 3.53 -8.55 -12.80
N ARG A 136 3.87 -9.77 -12.39
CA ARG A 136 3.51 -11.00 -13.12
C ARG A 136 2.00 -11.23 -13.18
N LEU A 137 1.29 -10.98 -12.08
CA LEU A 137 -0.18 -11.04 -12.08
C LEU A 137 -0.81 -9.98 -13.00
N ARG A 138 -0.21 -8.79 -13.12
CA ARG A 138 -0.67 -7.75 -14.04
C ARG A 138 -0.44 -8.09 -15.51
N CYS A 139 0.58 -8.88 -15.82
CA CYS A 139 0.82 -9.36 -17.18
C CYS A 139 -0.30 -10.27 -17.71
N VAL A 140 -1.15 -10.81 -16.83
CA VAL A 140 -2.24 -11.74 -17.19
C VAL A 140 -3.65 -11.16 -17.00
N GLU A 141 -3.77 -9.84 -16.75
CA GLU A 141 -5.04 -9.10 -16.78
C GLU A 141 -6.24 -9.82 -16.10
N ASP A 142 -6.20 -9.94 -14.77
CA ASP A 142 -7.23 -10.60 -13.93
C ASP A 142 -7.35 -12.12 -14.07
N GLN A 143 -6.53 -12.76 -14.91
CA GLN A 143 -6.49 -14.23 -14.98
C GLN A 143 -5.79 -14.84 -13.75
N THR A 144 -6.21 -16.06 -13.43
CA THR A 144 -5.62 -16.90 -12.38
C THR A 144 -4.31 -17.53 -12.86
N LEU A 145 -3.22 -17.35 -12.12
CA LEU A 145 -1.96 -18.05 -12.39
C LEU A 145 -1.77 -19.24 -11.43
N PRO A 146 -1.34 -20.42 -11.91
CA PRO A 146 -0.96 -21.52 -11.04
C PRO A 146 0.16 -21.07 -10.10
N LEU A 147 -0.01 -21.28 -8.80
CA LEU A 147 0.94 -20.82 -7.78
C LEU A 147 2.30 -21.52 -7.93
N ALA A 148 2.31 -22.77 -8.41
CA ALA A 148 3.53 -23.49 -8.77
C ALA A 148 4.27 -22.85 -9.96
N GLY A 149 3.52 -22.38 -10.96
CA GLY A 149 4.09 -21.68 -12.12
C GLY A 149 4.70 -20.34 -11.72
N MET A 150 3.98 -19.56 -10.90
CA MET A 150 4.51 -18.31 -10.34
C MET A 150 5.77 -18.56 -9.51
N ALA A 151 5.80 -19.61 -8.69
CA ALA A 151 6.95 -19.95 -7.87
C ALA A 151 8.16 -20.47 -8.68
N ALA A 152 7.93 -20.92 -9.92
CA ALA A 152 8.97 -21.35 -10.85
C ALA A 152 9.54 -20.20 -11.71
N ASP A 153 8.96 -19.00 -11.67
CA ASP A 153 9.56 -17.82 -12.30
C ASP A 153 10.95 -17.55 -11.67
N PRO A 154 12.02 -17.39 -12.47
CA PRO A 154 13.38 -17.25 -11.94
C PRO A 154 13.54 -16.11 -10.92
N ALA A 155 12.91 -14.95 -11.17
CA ALA A 155 13.02 -13.81 -10.27
C ALA A 155 12.25 -14.05 -8.96
N VAL A 156 11.08 -14.69 -9.04
CA VAL A 156 10.31 -15.09 -7.85
C VAL A 156 11.09 -16.14 -7.06
N ALA A 157 11.66 -17.16 -7.71
CA ALA A 157 12.44 -18.22 -7.08
C ALA A 157 13.68 -17.65 -6.36
N ALA A 158 14.40 -16.73 -7.02
CA ALA A 158 15.55 -16.04 -6.44
C ALA A 158 15.18 -15.26 -5.18
N LEU A 159 14.15 -14.42 -5.23
CA LEU A 159 13.74 -13.56 -4.12
C LEU A 159 13.03 -14.31 -2.98
N LYS A 160 12.39 -15.45 -3.29
CA LYS A 160 11.75 -16.31 -2.30
C LYS A 160 12.76 -17.00 -1.39
N LYS A 161 13.96 -17.31 -1.90
CA LYS A 161 15.01 -18.03 -1.17
C LYS A 161 15.38 -17.30 0.12
N GLY A 162 15.25 -17.99 1.25
CA GLY A 162 15.52 -17.43 2.58
C GLY A 162 14.46 -16.48 3.14
N LEU A 163 13.44 -16.11 2.34
CA LEU A 163 12.38 -15.19 2.76
C LEU A 163 11.10 -15.91 3.23
N THR A 164 10.68 -16.94 2.50
CA THR A 164 9.47 -17.71 2.80
C THR A 164 9.61 -19.17 2.37
N LYS A 165 8.97 -20.09 3.11
CA LYS A 165 8.95 -21.53 2.79
C LYS A 165 8.13 -21.81 1.52
N SER A 166 7.00 -21.13 1.37
CA SER A 166 6.10 -21.28 0.22
C SER A 166 5.54 -19.93 -0.23
N LEU A 167 5.22 -19.82 -1.52
CA LEU A 167 4.58 -18.62 -2.04
C LEU A 167 3.14 -18.50 -1.52
N LEU A 168 2.50 -19.62 -1.19
CA LEU A 168 1.20 -19.67 -0.52
C LEU A 168 1.23 -18.97 0.84
N ALA A 169 2.19 -19.33 1.70
CA ALA A 169 2.34 -18.70 3.02
C ALA A 169 2.66 -17.21 2.91
N PHE A 170 3.40 -16.81 1.87
CA PHE A 170 3.69 -15.42 1.59
C PHE A 170 2.44 -14.65 1.16
N ALA A 171 1.67 -15.19 0.22
CA ALA A 171 0.42 -14.58 -0.25
C ALA A 171 -0.63 -14.48 0.87
N GLY A 172 -0.68 -15.48 1.76
CA GLY A 172 -1.54 -15.45 2.95
C GLY A 172 -1.23 -14.32 3.94
N GLY A 173 -0.05 -13.69 3.85
CA GLY A 173 0.28 -12.47 4.59
C GLY A 173 -0.35 -11.19 4.01
N TYR A 174 -1.00 -11.26 2.84
CA TYR A 174 -1.65 -10.14 2.17
C TYR A 174 -3.03 -10.54 1.59
N PRO A 175 -3.99 -10.95 2.45
CA PRO A 175 -5.29 -11.43 1.99
C PRO A 175 -6.10 -10.36 1.24
N ASP A 176 -5.88 -9.08 1.55
CA ASP A 176 -6.54 -7.96 0.84
C ASP A 176 -5.97 -7.73 -0.57
N SER A 177 -4.84 -8.37 -0.90
CA SER A 177 -4.11 -8.15 -2.14
C SER A 177 -4.02 -9.39 -3.03
N PHE A 178 -4.15 -10.59 -2.46
CA PHE A 178 -4.11 -11.83 -3.20
C PHE A 178 -5.28 -12.70 -2.82
N LYS A 179 -5.96 -13.24 -3.83
CA LYS A 179 -6.97 -14.27 -3.67
C LYS A 179 -6.39 -15.60 -4.12
N ILE A 180 -6.46 -16.59 -3.24
CA ILE A 180 -6.05 -17.96 -3.54
C ILE A 180 -7.30 -18.79 -3.79
N THR A 181 -7.33 -19.49 -4.91
CA THR A 181 -8.43 -20.39 -5.28
C THR A 181 -7.87 -21.77 -5.59
N GLU A 182 -8.58 -22.81 -5.17
CA GLU A 182 -8.23 -24.19 -5.51
C GLU A 182 -9.15 -24.69 -6.62
N LEU A 183 -8.56 -25.15 -7.71
CA LEU A 183 -9.28 -25.73 -8.85
C LEU A 183 -8.72 -27.13 -9.15
N PRO A 184 -9.57 -28.11 -9.47
CA PRO A 184 -9.10 -29.44 -9.87
C PRO A 184 -8.34 -29.34 -11.20
N ASN A 185 -7.20 -30.01 -11.30
CA ASN A 185 -6.46 -30.14 -12.56
C ASN A 185 -6.98 -31.29 -13.41
N SER A 186 -6.39 -31.48 -14.60
CA SER A 186 -6.74 -32.56 -15.53
C SER A 186 -6.59 -33.98 -14.97
N LYS A 187 -5.89 -34.13 -13.84
CA LYS A 187 -5.71 -35.40 -13.11
C LYS A 187 -6.65 -35.51 -11.89
N GLY A 188 -7.56 -34.56 -11.69
CA GLY A 188 -8.48 -34.50 -10.54
C GLY A 188 -7.85 -33.99 -9.25
N ASN A 189 -6.57 -33.61 -9.24
CA ASN A 189 -5.89 -33.10 -8.04
C ASN A 189 -6.14 -31.59 -7.89
N ALA A 190 -6.36 -31.13 -6.66
CA ALA A 190 -6.47 -29.70 -6.37
C ALA A 190 -5.16 -28.97 -6.71
N THR A 191 -5.26 -27.92 -7.51
CA THR A 191 -4.16 -27.01 -7.84
C THR A 191 -4.50 -25.62 -7.33
N GLN A 192 -3.57 -25.00 -6.63
CA GLN A 192 -3.72 -23.65 -6.10
C GLN A 192 -3.39 -22.62 -7.17
N TYR A 193 -4.27 -21.66 -7.33
CA TYR A 193 -4.13 -20.52 -8.21
C TYR A 193 -4.11 -19.24 -7.38
N ILE A 194 -3.37 -18.25 -7.88
CA ILE A 194 -3.28 -16.91 -7.31
C ILE A 194 -3.84 -15.89 -8.29
N THR A 195 -4.66 -14.99 -7.78
CA THR A 195 -5.13 -13.78 -8.49
C THR A 195 -4.83 -12.55 -7.65
N LEU A 196 -4.68 -11.42 -8.34
CA LEU A 196 -4.56 -10.12 -7.68
C LEU A 196 -5.96 -9.69 -7.22
N ALA A 197 -6.10 -9.40 -5.93
CA ALA A 197 -7.29 -8.76 -5.39
C ALA A 197 -7.07 -7.24 -5.44
N GLY A 198 -7.86 -6.55 -6.27
CA GLY A 198 -7.78 -5.10 -6.43
C GLY A 198 -6.41 -4.63 -6.94
N SER A 199 -5.86 -3.59 -6.31
CA SER A 199 -4.62 -2.93 -6.75
C SER A 199 -3.32 -3.65 -6.36
N GLY A 200 -3.42 -4.65 -5.48
CA GLY A 200 -2.29 -5.18 -4.75
C GLY A 200 -1.86 -4.31 -3.56
N PRO A 201 -0.80 -4.71 -2.84
CA PRO A 201 -0.39 -4.09 -1.59
C PRO A 201 0.37 -2.78 -1.81
N LYS A 202 0.28 -1.85 -0.86
CA LYS A 202 0.95 -0.54 -0.90
C LYS A 202 2.47 -0.67 -1.07
N GLY A 203 3.09 0.25 -1.83
CA GLY A 203 4.56 0.29 -2.02
C GLY A 203 5.11 -0.68 -3.08
N THR A 204 4.24 -1.38 -3.81
CA THR A 204 4.60 -2.29 -4.91
C THR A 204 4.64 -1.61 -6.28
N GLY A 205 4.64 -0.27 -6.33
CA GLY A 205 4.47 0.47 -7.58
C GLY A 205 3.03 0.41 -8.13
N ALA A 206 2.09 -0.18 -7.39
CA ALA A 206 0.66 -0.07 -7.65
C ALA A 206 0.17 1.38 -7.72
N ASP A 207 0.77 2.25 -6.89
CA ASP A 207 0.44 3.68 -6.86
C ASP A 207 0.77 4.39 -8.17
N VAL A 208 1.69 3.85 -9.00
CA VAL A 208 2.11 4.45 -10.27
C VAL A 208 1.28 3.91 -11.45
N ALA A 209 1.03 2.60 -11.51
CA ALA A 209 0.28 1.97 -12.62
C ALA A 209 -1.25 2.07 -12.48
N ASN A 210 -1.80 2.14 -11.24
CA ASN A 210 -3.21 2.47 -11.01
C ASN A 210 -3.44 3.97 -10.85
N GLY A 211 -2.37 4.77 -10.73
CA GLY A 211 -2.46 6.21 -10.88
C GLY A 211 -3.18 6.56 -12.18
N THR A 212 -2.81 5.95 -13.31
CA THR A 212 -3.42 6.25 -14.62
C THR A 212 -4.79 5.60 -14.83
N ALA A 213 -4.98 4.30 -14.62
CA ALA A 213 -6.29 3.67 -14.86
C ALA A 213 -7.36 4.08 -13.81
N GLY A 214 -6.94 4.29 -12.56
CA GLY A 214 -7.78 4.86 -11.51
C GLY A 214 -8.06 6.33 -11.77
N ALA A 215 -7.06 7.09 -12.23
CA ALA A 215 -7.26 8.46 -12.70
C ALA A 215 -8.23 8.50 -13.87
N GLU A 216 -8.08 7.69 -14.91
CA GLU A 216 -8.95 7.68 -16.09
C GLU A 216 -10.41 7.40 -15.70
N LYS A 217 -10.65 6.42 -14.83
CA LYS A 217 -12.00 6.15 -14.31
C LYS A 217 -12.54 7.31 -13.46
N LEU A 218 -11.68 7.94 -12.65
CA LEU A 218 -12.05 9.10 -11.85
C LEU A 218 -12.34 10.33 -12.74
N LEU A 219 -11.49 10.60 -13.73
CA LEU A 219 -11.62 11.67 -14.72
C LEU A 219 -12.89 11.48 -15.55
N GLY A 220 -13.16 10.25 -16.01
CA GLY A 220 -14.41 9.92 -16.71
C GLY A 220 -15.65 10.14 -15.84
N GLN A 221 -15.60 9.75 -14.56
CA GLN A 221 -16.71 10.01 -13.64
C GLN A 221 -16.92 11.51 -13.38
N ILE A 222 -15.83 12.26 -13.18
CA ILE A 222 -15.88 13.71 -12.99
C ILE A 222 -16.43 14.39 -14.25
N HIS A 223 -16.01 13.94 -15.43
CA HIS A 223 -16.50 14.44 -16.71
C HIS A 223 -18.02 14.23 -16.85
N THR A 224 -18.52 13.01 -16.60
CA THR A 224 -19.96 12.71 -16.62
C THR A 224 -20.73 13.56 -15.61
N THR A 225 -20.19 13.74 -14.41
CA THR A 225 -20.82 14.54 -13.35
C THR A 225 -20.88 16.02 -13.73
N LEU A 226 -19.80 16.56 -14.31
CA LEU A 226 -19.76 17.92 -14.81
C LEU A 226 -20.73 18.13 -15.97
N GLN A 227 -20.81 17.19 -16.91
CA GLN A 227 -21.78 17.25 -18.00
C GLN A 227 -23.23 17.26 -17.48
N ALA A 228 -23.53 16.45 -16.47
CA ALA A 228 -24.85 16.45 -15.82
C ALA A 228 -25.17 17.79 -15.11
N CYS A 229 -24.14 18.52 -14.67
CA CYS A 229 -24.25 19.85 -14.06
C CYS A 229 -24.13 21.01 -15.07
N GLY A 230 -24.20 20.77 -16.38
CA GLY A 230 -24.12 21.82 -17.39
C GLY A 230 -22.69 22.32 -17.69
N GLY A 231 -21.68 21.49 -17.39
CA GLY A 231 -20.27 21.72 -17.73
C GLY A 231 -19.44 22.41 -16.65
N SER A 232 -20.03 22.79 -15.52
CA SER A 232 -19.35 23.45 -14.40
C SER A 232 -19.87 22.95 -13.06
N SER A 233 -18.97 22.80 -12.08
CA SER A 233 -19.33 22.50 -10.68
C SER A 233 -18.22 22.91 -9.73
N THR A 234 -18.53 23.12 -8.46
CA THR A 234 -17.49 23.37 -7.45
C THR A 234 -16.73 22.09 -7.11
N VAL A 235 -15.45 22.22 -6.76
CA VAL A 235 -14.63 21.08 -6.29
C VAL A 235 -15.29 20.42 -5.08
N GLU A 236 -15.95 21.21 -4.22
CA GLU A 236 -16.65 20.68 -3.05
C GLU A 236 -17.89 19.86 -3.43
N ALA A 237 -18.71 20.35 -4.37
CA ALA A 237 -19.88 19.61 -4.85
C ALA A 237 -19.46 18.29 -5.53
N LEU A 238 -18.42 18.32 -6.37
CA LEU A 238 -17.83 17.10 -6.95
C LEU A 238 -17.28 16.15 -5.89
N GLY A 239 -16.66 16.67 -4.82
CA GLY A 239 -16.15 15.86 -3.72
C GLY A 239 -17.24 15.21 -2.85
N ARG A 240 -18.47 15.76 -2.88
CA ARG A 240 -19.65 15.20 -2.20
C ARG A 240 -20.36 14.14 -3.03
N ASP A 241 -20.16 14.11 -4.35
CA ASP A 241 -20.71 13.06 -5.20
C ASP A 241 -20.19 11.67 -4.78
N GLN A 242 -21.11 10.72 -4.59
CA GLN A 242 -20.78 9.40 -4.04
C GLN A 242 -19.83 8.62 -4.96
N GLN A 243 -20.06 8.66 -6.28
CA GLN A 243 -19.28 7.93 -7.27
C GLN A 243 -17.86 8.52 -7.38
N VAL A 244 -17.74 9.85 -7.39
CA VAL A 244 -16.44 10.54 -7.37
C VAL A 244 -15.69 10.23 -6.08
N ARG A 245 -16.35 10.30 -4.92
CA ARG A 245 -15.73 10.04 -3.62
C ARG A 245 -15.24 8.60 -3.47
N GLU A 246 -16.01 7.62 -3.94
CA GLU A 246 -15.61 6.21 -3.92
C GLU A 246 -14.39 5.97 -4.82
N ARG A 247 -14.36 6.56 -6.02
CA ARG A 247 -13.24 6.43 -6.96
C ARG A 247 -12.01 7.25 -6.56
N MET A 248 -12.18 8.30 -5.76
CA MET A 248 -11.08 9.11 -5.23
C MET A 248 -10.25 8.36 -4.18
N LYS A 249 -10.86 7.39 -3.46
CA LYS A 249 -10.16 6.60 -2.42
C LYS A 249 -8.98 5.83 -3.02
N GLY A 250 -7.77 6.26 -2.68
CA GLY A 250 -6.53 5.64 -3.13
C GLY A 250 -5.98 6.18 -4.46
N VAL A 251 -6.68 7.10 -5.13
CA VAL A 251 -6.20 7.76 -6.36
C VAL A 251 -5.70 9.17 -6.07
N ALA A 252 -6.46 9.96 -5.30
CA ALA A 252 -6.09 11.33 -4.96
C ALA A 252 -6.42 11.66 -3.50
N SER A 253 -5.53 12.40 -2.83
CA SER A 253 -5.78 12.91 -1.48
C SER A 253 -6.59 14.21 -1.47
N ARG A 254 -6.52 14.98 -2.57
CA ARG A 254 -7.29 16.22 -2.78
C ARG A 254 -7.68 16.35 -4.25
N LEU A 255 -8.96 16.52 -4.52
CA LEU A 255 -9.52 16.60 -5.88
C LEU A 255 -8.96 17.80 -6.67
N SER A 256 -8.81 18.96 -6.02
CA SER A 256 -8.25 20.18 -6.64
C SER A 256 -6.81 19.99 -7.13
N LYS A 257 -5.96 19.35 -6.32
CA LYS A 257 -4.57 19.05 -6.72
C LYS A 257 -4.53 18.03 -7.85
N PHE A 258 -5.41 17.04 -7.82
CA PHE A 258 -5.50 16.01 -8.85
C PHE A 258 -5.90 16.60 -10.20
N LEU A 259 -6.96 17.43 -10.23
CA LEU A 259 -7.43 18.07 -11.46
C LEU A 259 -6.43 19.07 -12.05
N ALA A 260 -5.59 19.70 -11.21
CA ALA A 260 -4.54 20.59 -11.67
C ALA A 260 -3.47 19.90 -12.54
N HIS A 261 -3.39 18.57 -12.52
CA HIS A 261 -2.52 17.79 -13.40
C HIS A 261 -3.08 17.57 -14.81
N TYR A 262 -4.34 17.92 -15.06
CA TYR A 262 -5.04 17.71 -16.33
C TYR A 262 -5.64 19.02 -16.89
N PRO A 263 -4.82 20.07 -17.09
CA PRO A 263 -5.29 21.38 -17.58
C PRO A 263 -5.84 21.33 -19.01
N GLU A 264 -5.55 20.28 -19.77
CA GLU A 264 -6.10 20.05 -21.10
C GLU A 264 -7.58 19.71 -21.09
N ALA A 265 -8.07 19.04 -20.04
CA ALA A 265 -9.45 18.60 -19.91
C ALA A 265 -10.28 19.50 -18.98
N PHE A 266 -9.66 20.09 -17.96
CA PHE A 266 -10.34 20.86 -16.92
C PHE A 266 -9.73 22.25 -16.76
N GLU A 267 -10.58 23.24 -16.51
CA GLU A 267 -10.18 24.58 -16.14
C GLU A 267 -10.63 24.87 -14.71
N LEU A 268 -9.67 25.14 -13.82
CA LEU A 268 -9.92 25.47 -12.42
C LEU A 268 -10.01 26.99 -12.29
N ALA A 269 -11.21 27.51 -12.00
CA ALA A 269 -11.44 28.94 -11.77
C ALA A 269 -11.67 29.19 -10.27
N GLN A 270 -11.05 30.21 -9.71
CA GLN A 270 -11.34 30.67 -8.35
C GLN A 270 -12.38 31.79 -8.41
N THR A 271 -13.33 31.78 -7.49
CA THR A 271 -14.23 32.93 -7.28
C THR A 271 -13.46 34.14 -6.76
N ALA A 272 -14.00 35.34 -7.00
CA ALA A 272 -13.40 36.60 -6.56
C ALA A 272 -13.11 36.64 -5.04
N ASP A 273 -13.88 35.89 -4.25
CA ASP A 273 -13.72 35.79 -2.79
C ASP A 273 -12.66 34.76 -2.35
N GLY A 274 -12.04 34.03 -3.30
CA GLY A 274 -10.98 33.05 -3.05
C GLY A 274 -11.41 31.79 -2.26
N LYS A 275 -12.68 31.70 -1.86
CA LYS A 275 -13.22 30.59 -1.05
C LYS A 275 -13.57 29.36 -1.88
N ASP A 276 -14.17 29.55 -3.05
CA ASP A 276 -14.66 28.44 -3.87
C ASP A 276 -13.85 28.26 -5.14
N VAL A 277 -13.43 27.01 -5.37
CA VAL A 277 -12.78 26.58 -6.61
C VAL A 277 -13.81 25.88 -7.49
N PHE A 278 -14.04 26.42 -8.68
CA PHE A 278 -14.87 25.86 -9.73
C PHE A 278 -14.04 25.03 -10.68
N VAL A 279 -14.63 23.96 -11.18
CA VAL A 279 -14.08 23.10 -12.23
C VAL A 279 -14.99 23.27 -13.44
N ASN A 280 -14.44 23.79 -14.53
CA ASN A 280 -15.11 23.92 -15.81
C ASN A 280 -14.54 22.86 -16.77
N LEU A 281 -15.41 22.28 -17.58
CA LEU A 281 -15.03 21.29 -18.59
C LEU A 281 -14.63 22.02 -19.89
N LYS A 282 -13.38 21.87 -20.32
CA LYS A 282 -12.90 22.57 -21.53
C LYS A 282 -13.63 22.08 -22.77
N GLY A 283 -14.15 23.02 -23.57
CA GLY A 283 -14.89 22.72 -24.80
C GLY A 283 -16.38 22.42 -24.59
N ALA A 284 -16.87 22.36 -23.35
CA ALA A 284 -18.30 22.45 -23.09
C ALA A 284 -18.73 23.90 -23.35
N ALA A 285 -19.71 24.11 -24.24
CA ALA A 285 -20.31 25.43 -24.39
C ALA A 285 -20.83 25.87 -23.02
N PRO A 286 -20.49 27.08 -22.55
CA PRO A 286 -21.03 27.56 -21.29
C PRO A 286 -22.55 27.55 -21.46
N ALA A 287 -23.23 26.65 -20.73
CA ALA A 287 -24.66 26.78 -20.54
C ALA A 287 -24.82 28.18 -19.95
N GLY A 288 -25.34 29.10 -20.75
CA GLY A 288 -25.51 30.50 -20.37
C GLY A 288 -26.15 30.54 -18.99
N GLN A 289 -25.70 31.50 -18.17
CA GLN A 289 -26.14 31.78 -16.80
C GLN A 289 -27.67 31.90 -16.71
N GLY A 290 -28.37 30.78 -16.80
CA GLY A 290 -29.75 30.59 -16.45
C GLY A 290 -29.71 29.94 -15.09
N GLN A 291 -30.14 30.68 -14.08
CA GLN A 291 -30.51 30.14 -12.78
C GLN A 291 -31.55 29.02 -12.98
N PHE A 292 -31.09 27.80 -13.22
CA PHE A 292 -31.91 26.61 -13.04
C PHE A 292 -31.81 26.22 -11.57
N SER A 293 -32.60 26.89 -10.75
CA SER A 293 -32.95 26.39 -9.42
C SER A 293 -33.91 25.20 -9.63
N LEU A 294 -33.34 24.01 -9.80
CA LEU A 294 -34.08 22.75 -9.68
C LEU A 294 -34.47 22.58 -8.21
N ALA A 295 -35.67 23.06 -7.88
CA ALA A 295 -36.37 22.69 -6.66
C ALA A 295 -36.58 21.16 -6.67
N ALA A 296 -35.72 20.45 -5.95
CA ALA A 296 -35.94 19.05 -5.63
C ALA A 296 -37.11 18.94 -4.64
N PRO A 297 -38.01 17.93 -4.78
CA PRO A 297 -39.02 17.67 -3.79
C PRO A 297 -38.34 17.33 -2.46
N GLN A 298 -38.67 18.09 -1.41
CA GLN A 298 -38.19 17.85 -0.05
C GLN A 298 -38.70 16.49 0.45
N ALA A 299 -37.86 15.47 0.32
CA ALA A 299 -37.91 14.30 1.19
C ALA A 299 -36.92 14.58 2.33
N GLY A 300 -37.46 14.89 3.51
CA GLY A 300 -36.68 15.31 4.68
C GLY A 300 -35.68 14.25 5.13
N LEU A 301 -34.39 14.59 5.07
CA LEU A 301 -33.35 13.92 5.84
C LEU A 301 -32.33 14.98 6.29
N ASN A 302 -32.37 15.26 7.60
CA ASN A 302 -31.35 15.84 8.47
C ASN A 302 -30.25 16.68 7.79
N GLN A 303 -30.44 18.00 7.82
CA GLN A 303 -29.34 18.96 7.73
C GLN A 303 -28.43 18.74 8.95
N GLY A 304 -27.26 18.12 8.74
CA GLY A 304 -26.15 18.24 9.68
C GLY A 304 -25.55 19.64 9.58
N PRO A 305 -25.16 20.29 10.69
CA PRO A 305 -24.61 21.63 10.65
C PRO A 305 -23.26 21.62 9.93
N ALA A 306 -22.90 22.78 9.36
CA ALA A 306 -21.69 23.01 8.57
C ALA A 306 -20.44 22.36 9.17
N LEU A 307 -19.69 21.60 8.36
CA LEU A 307 -18.41 21.03 8.77
C LEU A 307 -17.40 22.16 9.00
N GLY A 308 -17.17 22.52 10.27
CA GLY A 308 -16.04 23.35 10.70
C GLY A 308 -14.69 22.68 10.43
N ASP A 309 -13.59 23.40 10.68
CA ASP A 309 -12.24 22.83 10.54
C ASP A 309 -12.16 21.52 11.36
N PRO A 310 -11.66 20.41 10.81
CA PRO A 310 -11.55 19.15 11.55
C PRO A 310 -10.79 19.29 12.89
N LYS A 311 -9.90 20.28 13.04
CA LYS A 311 -9.28 20.61 14.33
C LYS A 311 -10.25 21.26 15.31
N GLU A 312 -11.08 22.19 14.85
CA GLU A 312 -12.11 22.85 15.65
C GLU A 312 -13.18 21.86 16.09
N LEU A 313 -13.58 20.96 15.19
CA LEU A 313 -14.51 19.87 15.49
C LEU A 313 -13.95 18.90 16.53
N LEU A 314 -12.65 18.58 16.49
CA LEU A 314 -12.01 17.77 17.52
C LEU A 314 -11.92 18.53 18.85
N LEU A 315 -11.60 19.82 18.80
CA LEU A 315 -11.52 20.70 19.96
C LEU A 315 -12.88 20.80 20.67
N GLU A 316 -13.96 21.04 19.92
CA GLU A 316 -15.34 21.11 20.41
C GLU A 316 -15.79 19.79 21.05
N ALA A 317 -15.48 18.65 20.42
CA ALA A 317 -15.81 17.34 20.98
C ALA A 317 -15.10 17.09 22.33
N VAL A 318 -13.82 17.47 22.44
CA VAL A 318 -13.08 17.37 23.71
C VAL A 318 -13.65 18.33 24.76
N LEU A 319 -14.00 19.57 24.36
CA LEU A 319 -14.62 20.55 25.26
C LEU A 319 -15.95 20.06 25.81
N SER A 320 -16.86 19.58 24.95
CA SER A 320 -18.16 19.06 25.35
C SER A 320 -18.00 17.90 26.34
N HIS A 321 -17.10 16.95 26.05
CA HIS A 321 -16.88 15.81 26.93
C HIS A 321 -16.30 16.20 28.29
N LEU A 322 -15.36 17.15 28.32
CA LEU A 322 -14.81 17.65 29.58
C LEU A 322 -15.85 18.42 30.39
N GLN A 323 -16.70 19.22 29.74
CA GLN A 323 -17.79 19.95 30.42
C GLN A 323 -18.81 18.99 31.05
N GLU A 324 -19.20 17.93 30.34
CA GLU A 324 -20.11 16.90 30.86
C GLU A 324 -19.54 16.15 32.09
N ARG A 325 -18.21 16.04 32.19
CA ARG A 325 -17.51 15.35 33.27
C ARG A 325 -17.00 16.25 34.40
N GLY A 326 -17.49 17.48 34.49
CA GLY A 326 -17.11 18.40 35.55
C GLY A 326 -15.72 19.02 35.38
N GLY A 327 -15.20 19.04 34.15
CA GLY A 327 -13.98 19.75 33.77
C GLY A 327 -12.70 18.92 33.83
N THR A 328 -12.75 17.63 34.18
CA THR A 328 -11.53 16.79 34.30
C THR A 328 -11.72 15.40 33.72
N ALA A 329 -10.78 14.93 32.89
CA ALA A 329 -10.76 13.55 32.41
C ALA A 329 -9.33 13.09 32.07
N THR A 330 -9.06 11.78 32.21
CA THR A 330 -7.76 11.24 31.79
C THR A 330 -7.65 11.23 30.26
N ILE A 331 -6.43 11.39 29.72
CA ILE A 331 -6.22 11.35 28.26
C ILE A 331 -6.63 9.99 27.67
N SER A 332 -6.48 8.91 28.43
CA SER A 332 -6.91 7.58 28.01
C SER A 332 -8.43 7.51 27.87
N GLU A 333 -9.19 8.08 28.80
CA GLU A 333 -10.66 8.14 28.71
C GLU A 333 -11.12 9.00 27.55
N LEU A 334 -10.50 10.16 27.35
CA LEU A 334 -10.79 11.03 26.20
C LEU A 334 -10.52 10.33 24.86
N ALA A 335 -9.45 9.55 24.75
CA ALA A 335 -9.12 8.81 23.54
C ALA A 335 -10.06 7.61 23.26
N GLN A 336 -10.78 7.14 24.29
CA GLN A 336 -11.76 6.05 24.16
C GLN A 336 -13.17 6.56 23.85
N GLU A 337 -13.43 7.85 24.04
CA GLU A 337 -14.71 8.46 23.74
C GLU A 337 -15.00 8.37 22.22
N PRO A 338 -16.19 7.86 21.81
CA PRO A 338 -16.49 7.59 20.41
C PRO A 338 -16.35 8.81 19.48
N THR A 339 -16.81 9.98 19.89
CA THR A 339 -16.79 11.20 19.06
C THR A 339 -15.38 11.76 18.88
N VAL A 340 -14.57 11.76 19.95
CA VAL A 340 -13.16 12.15 19.96
C VAL A 340 -12.34 11.16 19.15
N LYS A 341 -12.54 9.86 19.33
CA LYS A 341 -11.83 8.81 18.59
C LYS A 341 -12.11 8.86 17.09
N GLN A 342 -13.36 9.12 16.69
CA GLN A 342 -13.73 9.26 15.29
C GLN A 342 -13.09 10.51 14.67
N ARG A 343 -13.05 11.63 15.41
CA ARG A 343 -12.48 12.91 14.94
C ARG A 343 -10.95 12.98 15.06
N GLN A 344 -10.33 12.14 15.88
CA GLN A 344 -8.87 12.06 16.04
C GLN A 344 -8.18 11.48 14.79
N HIS A 345 -8.87 10.60 14.06
CA HIS A 345 -8.33 9.93 12.88
C HIS A 345 -8.03 10.95 11.76
N GLY A 346 -6.73 11.24 11.57
CA GLY A 346 -6.24 12.17 10.56
C GLY A 346 -5.89 13.57 11.06
N VAL A 347 -6.16 13.89 12.34
CA VAL A 347 -5.85 15.20 12.94
C VAL A 347 -4.60 15.15 13.81
N ALA A 348 -4.46 14.13 14.68
CA ALA A 348 -3.32 14.03 15.58
C ALA A 348 -2.93 12.58 15.91
N ALA A 349 -1.64 12.26 15.77
CA ALA A 349 -1.09 10.95 16.14
C ALA A 349 -1.09 10.68 17.65
N LYS A 350 -1.09 11.75 18.47
CA LYS A 350 -1.17 11.67 19.94
C LYS A 350 -2.05 12.81 20.46
N LEU A 351 -3.15 12.47 21.14
CA LEU A 351 -4.10 13.43 21.70
C LEU A 351 -3.42 14.40 22.68
N SER A 352 -2.49 13.91 23.49
CA SER A 352 -1.71 14.74 24.43
C SER A 352 -0.94 15.88 23.76
N LYS A 353 -0.34 15.63 22.59
CA LYS A 353 0.37 16.67 21.82
C LYS A 353 -0.58 17.68 21.19
N PHE A 354 -1.80 17.25 20.86
CA PHE A 354 -2.82 18.14 20.30
C PHE A 354 -3.37 19.08 21.37
N LEU A 355 -3.73 18.56 22.54
CA LEU A 355 -4.25 19.37 23.65
C LEU A 355 -3.22 20.39 24.15
N ALA A 356 -1.93 20.03 24.13
CA ALA A 356 -0.84 20.96 24.46
C ALA A 356 -0.73 22.17 23.51
N GLN A 357 -1.36 22.15 22.33
CA GLN A 357 -1.41 23.30 21.41
C GLN A 357 -2.46 24.34 21.82
N TYR A 358 -3.36 24.00 22.74
CA TYR A 358 -4.45 24.87 23.22
C TYR A 358 -4.36 25.09 24.74
N PRO A 359 -3.26 25.68 25.25
CA PRO A 359 -3.06 25.87 26.69
C PRO A 359 -4.07 26.86 27.31
N THR A 360 -4.73 27.67 26.49
CA THR A 360 -5.81 28.57 26.92
C THR A 360 -7.10 27.84 27.28
N HIS A 361 -7.28 26.61 26.78
CA HIS A 361 -8.50 25.82 27.01
C HIS A 361 -8.24 24.59 27.89
N PHE A 362 -7.03 24.02 27.83
CA PHE A 362 -6.69 22.79 28.52
C PHE A 362 -5.38 22.88 29.28
N LEU A 363 -5.37 22.28 30.46
CA LEU A 363 -4.19 22.05 31.27
C LEU A 363 -3.95 20.54 31.36
N VAL A 364 -2.87 20.07 30.75
CA VAL A 364 -2.48 18.65 30.79
C VAL A 364 -1.42 18.47 31.88
N GLN A 365 -1.73 17.71 32.92
CA GLN A 365 -0.83 17.43 34.03
C GLN A 365 -0.70 15.92 34.26
N ALA A 366 0.46 15.50 34.76
CA ALA A 366 0.66 14.13 35.22
C ALA A 366 0.29 14.06 36.70
N GLU A 367 -0.78 13.36 37.04
CA GLU A 367 -1.25 13.20 38.41
C GLU A 367 -0.93 11.80 38.95
N GLY A 368 -0.57 11.75 40.24
CA GLY A 368 -0.35 10.52 41.00
C GLY A 368 1.00 9.82 40.76
N PRO A 369 1.26 8.74 41.52
CA PRO A 369 2.53 7.99 41.48
C PRO A 369 2.79 7.27 40.16
N GLN A 370 1.74 7.06 39.35
CA GLN A 370 1.81 6.40 38.06
C GLN A 370 1.98 7.39 36.88
N GLN A 371 2.09 8.69 37.14
CA GLN A 371 2.20 9.73 36.11
C GLN A 371 1.11 9.64 35.04
N ILE A 372 -0.15 9.45 35.48
CA ILE A 372 -1.28 9.38 34.56
C ILE A 372 -1.54 10.79 34.05
N LEU A 373 -1.58 10.96 32.73
CA LEU A 373 -1.87 12.25 32.12
C LEU A 373 -3.37 12.55 32.23
N THR A 374 -3.71 13.54 33.06
CA THR A 374 -5.04 14.10 33.23
C THR A 374 -5.15 15.42 32.46
N CYS A 375 -6.27 15.62 31.78
CA CYS A 375 -6.62 16.88 31.13
C CYS A 375 -7.67 17.60 31.98
N HIS A 376 -7.37 18.85 32.34
CA HIS A 376 -8.28 19.74 33.05
C HIS A 376 -8.72 20.87 32.12
N LEU A 377 -10.00 21.18 32.12
CA LEU A 377 -10.56 22.34 31.46
C LEU A 377 -10.13 23.59 32.24
N VAL A 378 -9.45 24.52 31.57
CA VAL A 378 -9.12 25.81 32.17
C VAL A 378 -10.39 26.64 32.14
N ALA A 379 -10.98 26.91 33.31
CA ALA A 379 -12.13 27.78 33.41
C ALA A 379 -11.74 29.18 32.91
N ASN A 380 -12.44 29.67 31.88
CA ASN A 380 -12.41 31.08 31.51
C ASN A 380 -13.28 31.89 32.47
#